data_AF-A0A367YUG2-F1
#
_entry.id   AF-A0A367YUG2-F1
#
_cell.length_a   1.000
_cell.length_b   1.000
_cell.length_c   1.000
_cell.angle_alpha   90.00
_cell.angle_beta   90.00
_cell.angle_gamma   90.00
#
_symmetry.space_group_name_H-M   'P 1'
#
loop_
_entity.id
_entity.type
_entity.pdbx_description
1 polymer ?
#
loop_
_entity_poly.entity_id
_entity_poly.type
_entity_poly.pdbx_seq_one_letter_code
_entity_poly.pdbx_strand_id
1 'polypeptide(L)'
;MALPARRPCGTRPDQLSALVDGALGDATRERLLTHLTGCDACRAEAESLRRVRDLLGSSRLAGGRAPDELSRRLVGIAGEQASVPLWTRPFDQPRQPAALPMTHRVVRRRLGAVGVLASVLIIAFTTVGWTAASDEVRRVDLAGEGTDASFGVALSELPLVPEGLAAVLLTTPGGRSELGGGAAPTVGEVVRRRELSHEEALVVLRNSAVAGSVLGRTGTQQVWFRDAGRSVRASVDVVVQPGQSAQVRVLDAAGRQVGEGSMPLPEATIPPELLGREHQLTGHLGAAEVAGRSATVVDARDRGRLVARWWVDEDSGLVLQAQRYDETGEVRESVGYTRLQIGASTFDARLAPGLAAFSSAGALPVADADRLTAQGWSCHETLGGLSLVHLRATPDGVLHATYSDGVHVLDVAEQAGELGAPASGYGWDEAAGVWRSEQTVPTTLAWQSGERVLTVSTDAPDDVVARAVGELPHEAPRERSALSRVLEGWQRVIATVLQR
;
A
#
# COMPACT_ATOMS: atom_id res chain seq x y z
N MET A 1 60.03 54.92 -43.62
CA MET A 1 58.96 55.91 -43.83
C MET A 1 59.22 57.06 -42.85
N ALA A 2 59.72 58.18 -43.35
CA ALA A 2 60.19 59.29 -42.53
C ALA A 2 59.01 60.02 -41.86
N LEU A 3 59.15 60.35 -40.57
CA LEU A 3 58.18 61.17 -39.84
C LEU A 3 57.99 62.52 -40.55
N PRO A 4 56.76 62.97 -40.83
CA PRO A 4 56.55 64.27 -41.46
C PRO A 4 57.08 65.37 -40.55
N ALA A 5 58.01 66.18 -41.07
CA ALA A 5 58.66 67.26 -40.35
C ALA A 5 57.63 68.23 -39.75
N ARG A 6 57.90 68.70 -38.53
CA ARG A 6 57.12 69.79 -37.92
C ARG A 6 57.11 70.98 -38.87
N ARG A 7 55.92 71.45 -39.23
CA ARG A 7 55.77 72.70 -40.00
C ARG A 7 56.23 73.88 -39.15
N PRO A 8 56.71 74.98 -39.76
CA PRO A 8 57.09 76.19 -39.03
C PRO A 8 55.94 76.78 -38.19
N CYS A 9 54.69 76.48 -38.53
CA CYS A 9 53.50 76.87 -37.76
C CYS A 9 53.16 75.93 -36.57
N GLY A 10 53.92 74.85 -36.35
CA GLY A 10 53.74 73.93 -35.22
C GLY A 10 52.58 72.93 -35.34
N THR A 11 51.65 73.14 -36.28
CA THR A 11 50.51 72.25 -36.54
C THR A 11 50.97 70.93 -37.14
N ARG A 12 50.46 69.81 -36.59
CA ARG A 12 50.77 68.47 -37.09
C ARG A 12 49.78 68.06 -38.19
N PRO A 13 50.22 67.37 -39.27
CA PRO A 13 49.33 66.86 -40.31
C PRO A 13 48.16 66.04 -39.76
N ASP A 14 48.40 65.21 -38.73
CA ASP A 14 47.39 64.37 -38.08
C ASP A 14 46.25 65.19 -37.45
N GLN A 15 46.54 66.39 -36.95
CA GLN A 15 45.52 67.28 -36.39
C GLN A 15 44.59 67.86 -37.47
N LEU A 16 45.11 68.06 -38.68
CA LEU A 16 44.31 68.53 -39.82
C LEU A 16 43.42 67.41 -40.37
N SER A 17 43.90 66.17 -40.44
CA SER A 17 43.06 65.01 -40.77
C SER A 17 41.95 64.83 -39.74
N ALA A 18 42.29 64.84 -38.43
CA ALA A 18 41.30 64.70 -37.37
C ALA A 18 40.25 65.83 -37.39
N LEU A 19 40.63 67.05 -37.81
CA LEU A 19 39.68 68.15 -37.99
C LEU A 19 38.69 67.88 -39.14
N VAL A 20 39.17 67.32 -40.25
CA VAL A 20 38.34 66.99 -41.44
C VAL A 20 37.39 65.82 -41.15
N ASP A 21 37.81 64.87 -40.32
CA ASP A 21 37.02 63.70 -39.93
C ASP A 21 36.08 63.98 -38.73
N GLY A 22 36.13 65.18 -38.16
CA GLY A 22 35.31 65.56 -36.99
C GLY A 22 35.74 64.91 -35.67
N ALA A 23 36.95 64.34 -35.61
CA ALA A 23 37.47 63.57 -34.49
C ALA A 23 38.22 64.41 -33.42
N LEU A 24 38.14 65.74 -33.48
CA LEU A 24 38.72 66.64 -32.49
C LEU A 24 37.68 67.07 -31.44
N GLY A 25 38.07 67.05 -30.16
CA GLY A 25 37.27 67.67 -29.10
C GLY A 25 37.18 69.19 -29.23
N ASP A 26 36.12 69.79 -28.68
CA ASP A 26 35.70 71.18 -28.91
C ASP A 26 36.83 72.20 -28.71
N ALA A 27 37.54 72.15 -27.58
CA ALA A 27 38.62 73.09 -27.28
C ALA A 27 39.83 73.01 -28.23
N THR A 28 40.08 71.86 -28.85
CA THR A 28 41.17 71.70 -29.84
C THR A 28 40.69 72.07 -31.23
N ARG A 29 39.44 71.74 -31.56
CA ARG A 29 38.77 72.13 -32.79
C ARG A 29 38.74 73.65 -32.95
N GLU A 30 38.31 74.37 -31.92
CA GLU A 30 38.23 75.84 -31.94
C GLU A 30 39.60 76.49 -32.15
N ARG A 31 40.63 76.03 -31.42
CA ARG A 31 42.02 76.50 -31.60
C ARG A 31 42.54 76.29 -33.03
N LEU A 32 42.25 75.13 -33.63
CA LEU A 32 42.67 74.84 -35.01
C LEU A 32 41.89 75.67 -36.03
N LEU A 33 40.59 75.88 -35.85
CA LEU A 33 39.79 76.74 -36.73
C LEU A 33 40.30 78.18 -36.72
N THR A 34 40.64 78.71 -35.54
CA THR A 34 41.28 80.03 -35.40
C THR A 34 42.66 80.05 -36.06
N HIS A 35 43.44 78.97 -36.01
CA HIS A 35 44.72 78.89 -36.72
C HIS A 35 44.56 78.93 -38.25
N LEU A 36 43.52 78.28 -38.79
CA LEU A 36 43.26 78.21 -40.23
C LEU A 36 42.87 79.57 -40.85
N THR A 37 42.42 80.55 -40.05
CA THR A 37 42.19 81.90 -40.55
C THR A 37 43.52 82.63 -40.84
N GLY A 38 44.60 82.29 -40.12
CA GLY A 38 45.92 82.94 -40.23
C GLY A 38 47.00 82.16 -40.97
N CYS A 39 46.77 80.91 -41.38
CA CYS A 39 47.78 80.09 -42.05
C CYS A 39 47.25 79.44 -43.35
N ASP A 40 47.66 79.98 -44.49
CA ASP A 40 47.23 79.49 -45.82
C ASP A 40 47.71 78.07 -46.12
N ALA A 41 48.90 77.69 -45.64
CA ALA A 41 49.46 76.34 -45.84
C ALA A 41 48.63 75.25 -45.16
N CYS A 42 48.15 75.49 -43.94
CA CYS A 42 47.28 74.55 -43.23
C CYS A 42 45.86 74.56 -43.82
N ARG A 43 45.38 75.70 -44.35
CA ARG A 43 44.09 75.77 -45.04
C ARG A 43 44.07 74.93 -46.31
N ALA A 44 45.09 75.07 -47.16
CA ALA A 44 45.19 74.32 -48.41
C ALA A 44 45.24 72.79 -48.19
N GLU A 45 45.90 72.33 -47.12
CA GLU A 45 45.93 70.92 -46.77
C GLU A 45 44.62 70.42 -46.16
N ALA A 46 43.96 71.20 -45.30
CA ALA A 46 42.62 70.84 -44.82
C ALA A 46 41.63 70.71 -45.99
N GLU A 47 41.74 71.56 -47.02
CA GLU A 47 40.94 71.44 -48.25
C GLU A 47 41.32 70.23 -49.10
N SER A 48 42.61 69.88 -49.22
CA SER A 48 43.00 68.66 -49.94
C SER A 48 42.46 67.41 -49.25
N LEU A 49 42.52 67.36 -47.91
CA LEU A 49 41.96 66.27 -47.11
C LEU A 49 40.44 66.19 -47.23
N ARG A 50 39.72 67.33 -47.23
CA ARG A 50 38.27 67.36 -47.51
C ARG A 50 37.95 66.82 -48.89
N ARG A 51 38.69 67.24 -49.93
CA ARG A 51 38.53 66.70 -51.28
C ARG A 51 38.73 65.19 -51.33
N VAL A 52 39.75 64.65 -50.65
CA VAL A 52 39.98 63.20 -50.57
C VAL A 52 38.82 62.50 -49.87
N ARG A 53 38.37 63.03 -48.71
CA ARG A 53 37.22 62.48 -47.97
C ARG A 53 35.95 62.48 -48.83
N ASP A 54 35.68 63.57 -49.54
CA ASP A 54 34.48 63.68 -50.38
C ASP A 54 34.58 62.76 -51.60
N LEU A 55 35.79 62.50 -52.14
CA LEU A 55 36.04 61.53 -53.21
C LEU A 55 35.85 60.09 -52.72
N LEU A 56 36.31 59.77 -51.51
CA LEU A 56 36.09 58.47 -50.86
C LEU A 56 34.61 58.27 -50.48
N GLY A 57 33.91 59.33 -50.09
CA GLY A 57 32.48 59.29 -49.78
C GLY A 57 31.58 59.19 -51.02
N SER A 58 32.01 59.75 -52.16
CA SER A 58 31.27 59.71 -53.43
C SER A 58 31.55 58.48 -54.28
N SER A 59 32.69 57.81 -54.07
CA SER A 59 32.90 56.48 -54.61
C SER A 59 31.95 55.49 -53.92
N ARG A 60 31.24 54.67 -54.70
CA ARG A 60 30.17 53.72 -54.29
C ARG A 60 30.58 52.63 -53.29
N LEU A 61 31.61 52.85 -52.47
CA LEU A 61 32.00 52.02 -51.33
C LEU A 61 31.14 52.28 -50.08
N ALA A 62 30.40 53.39 -50.02
CA ALA A 62 29.57 53.77 -48.87
C ALA A 62 28.11 53.25 -48.93
N GLY A 63 27.80 52.28 -49.80
CA GLY A 63 26.43 51.74 -49.97
C GLY A 63 26.13 50.45 -49.18
N GLY A 64 27.12 49.83 -48.56
CA GLY A 64 26.92 48.61 -47.78
C GLY A 64 26.66 48.93 -46.32
N ARG A 65 25.40 48.84 -45.86
CA ARG A 65 25.12 48.70 -44.43
C ARG A 65 25.93 47.50 -43.93
N ALA A 66 26.79 47.69 -42.93
CA ALA A 66 27.59 46.60 -42.39
C ALA A 66 26.66 45.43 -42.01
N PRO A 67 26.99 44.17 -42.34
CA PRO A 67 26.13 43.04 -42.04
C PRO A 67 25.80 43.02 -40.54
N ASP A 68 24.51 42.97 -40.19
CA ASP A 68 24.08 42.97 -38.79
C ASP A 68 24.71 41.82 -37.97
N GLU A 69 25.13 40.76 -38.65
CA GLU A 69 25.85 39.62 -38.08
C GLU A 69 27.26 39.98 -37.59
N LEU A 70 27.98 40.84 -38.34
CA LEU A 70 29.30 41.32 -37.93
C LEU A 70 29.15 42.23 -36.71
N SER A 71 28.17 43.14 -36.73
CA SER A 71 27.85 44.02 -35.62
C SER A 71 27.48 43.21 -34.36
N ARG A 72 26.63 42.19 -34.50
CA ARG A 72 26.27 41.28 -33.39
C ARG A 72 27.47 40.51 -32.86
N ARG A 73 28.36 40.02 -33.73
CA ARG A 73 29.60 39.33 -33.29
C ARG A 73 30.55 40.26 -32.55
N LEU A 74 30.73 41.49 -33.04
CA LEU A 74 31.60 42.47 -32.39
C LEU A 74 31.05 42.91 -31.03
N VAL A 75 29.73 43.13 -30.93
CA VAL A 75 29.04 43.37 -29.64
C VAL A 75 29.20 42.17 -28.71
N GLY A 76 29.06 40.95 -29.23
CA GLY A 76 29.25 39.72 -28.46
C GLY A 76 30.68 39.55 -27.93
N ILE A 77 31.69 40.01 -28.67
CA ILE A 77 33.09 40.02 -28.22
C ILE A 77 33.33 41.09 -27.15
N ALA A 78 32.71 42.27 -27.29
CA ALA A 78 32.91 43.40 -26.37
C ALA A 78 32.08 43.30 -25.06
N GLY A 79 30.97 42.55 -25.04
CA GLY A 79 30.12 42.38 -23.86
C GLY A 79 29.46 43.70 -23.42
N GLU A 80 29.28 43.90 -22.10
CA GLU A 80 28.66 45.09 -21.50
C GLU A 80 29.37 46.42 -21.84
N GLN A 81 30.61 46.36 -22.37
CA GLN A 81 31.38 47.52 -22.81
C GLN A 81 31.01 47.96 -24.25
N ALA A 82 30.13 47.24 -24.96
CA ALA A 82 29.77 47.54 -26.35
C ALA A 82 29.03 48.88 -26.54
N SER A 83 28.46 49.45 -25.48
CA SER A 83 27.80 50.76 -25.47
C SER A 83 28.78 51.92 -25.26
N VAL A 84 30.06 51.65 -25.00
CA VAL A 84 31.11 52.67 -24.87
C VAL A 84 31.73 52.90 -26.25
N PRO A 85 31.78 54.14 -26.77
CA PRO A 85 32.38 54.40 -28.07
C PRO A 85 33.85 53.94 -28.10
N LEU A 86 34.19 53.04 -29.02
CA LEU A 86 35.55 52.55 -29.29
C LEU A 86 36.43 53.62 -29.96
N TRP A 87 36.47 54.83 -29.40
CA TRP A 87 37.42 55.88 -29.75
C TRP A 87 38.44 56.05 -28.63
N THR A 88 39.11 54.96 -28.26
CA THR A 88 40.36 55.05 -27.50
C THR A 88 41.52 55.18 -28.49
N ARG A 89 41.83 56.43 -28.81
CA ARG A 89 43.17 56.98 -29.11
C ARG A 89 44.18 56.05 -29.79
N PRO A 90 44.51 56.23 -31.09
CA PRO A 90 45.42 55.33 -31.78
C PRO A 90 46.91 55.46 -31.39
N PHE A 91 47.32 56.43 -30.57
CA PHE A 91 48.76 56.73 -30.40
C PHE A 91 49.25 57.04 -28.97
N ASP A 92 48.46 56.75 -27.94
CA ASP A 92 49.03 56.68 -26.58
C ASP A 92 49.66 55.29 -26.40
N GLN A 93 50.99 55.19 -26.42
CA GLN A 93 51.69 53.95 -26.06
C GLN A 93 51.33 53.57 -24.62
N PRO A 94 50.68 52.41 -24.38
CA PRO A 94 50.39 51.99 -23.01
C PRO A 94 51.69 51.49 -22.36
N ARG A 95 51.99 52.00 -21.16
CA ARG A 95 53.14 51.57 -20.36
C ARG A 95 52.99 50.15 -19.77
N GLN A 96 51.88 49.46 -20.00
CA GLN A 96 51.65 48.07 -19.60
C GLN A 96 50.72 47.35 -20.60
N PRO A 97 50.91 46.05 -20.89
CA PRO A 97 50.04 45.33 -21.81
C PRO A 97 48.69 45.04 -21.14
N ALA A 98 47.65 45.77 -21.55
CA ALA A 98 46.27 45.45 -21.20
C ALA A 98 45.83 44.21 -22.00
N ALA A 99 45.85 43.04 -21.34
CA ALA A 99 45.25 41.83 -21.88
C ALA A 99 43.72 42.01 -21.97
N LEU A 100 43.15 41.79 -23.16
CA LEU A 100 41.72 41.75 -23.38
C LEU A 100 41.07 40.67 -22.48
N PRO A 101 39.97 40.95 -21.77
CA PRO A 101 39.30 39.95 -20.96
C PRO A 101 38.53 38.98 -21.86
N MET A 102 39.13 37.82 -22.17
CA MET A 102 38.41 36.71 -22.82
C MET A 102 37.43 36.05 -21.83
N THR A 103 36.18 36.53 -21.79
CA THR A 103 35.12 36.04 -20.89
C THR A 103 34.54 34.67 -21.27
N HIS A 104 34.95 34.08 -22.41
CA HIS A 104 34.44 32.77 -22.86
C HIS A 104 34.84 31.57 -21.98
N ARG A 105 35.83 31.71 -21.08
CA ARG A 105 36.27 30.63 -20.17
C ARG A 105 35.58 30.64 -18.80
N VAL A 106 34.95 31.73 -18.38
CA VAL A 106 34.36 31.85 -17.03
C VAL A 106 32.89 31.41 -16.99
N VAL A 107 32.12 31.69 -18.05
CA VAL A 107 30.70 31.31 -18.14
C VAL A 107 30.52 29.79 -18.27
N ARG A 108 31.40 29.11 -19.03
CA ARG A 108 31.40 27.64 -19.15
C ARG A 108 31.70 26.93 -17.82
N ARG A 109 32.46 27.55 -16.90
CA ARG A 109 32.74 27.00 -15.57
C ARG A 109 31.58 27.18 -14.58
N ARG A 110 30.78 28.24 -14.70
CA ARG A 110 29.64 28.48 -13.78
C ARG A 110 28.38 27.69 -14.13
N LEU A 111 28.10 27.44 -15.41
CA LEU A 111 27.04 26.50 -15.83
C LEU A 111 27.41 25.04 -15.53
N GLY A 112 28.70 24.68 -15.61
CA GLY A 112 29.20 23.36 -15.19
C GLY A 112 29.11 23.14 -13.68
N ALA A 113 29.46 24.14 -12.86
CA ALA A 113 29.43 24.01 -11.40
C ALA A 113 28.00 23.87 -10.83
N VAL A 114 27.02 24.64 -11.34
CA VAL A 114 25.60 24.52 -10.91
C VAL A 114 24.99 23.19 -11.37
N GLY A 115 25.29 22.76 -12.61
CA GLY A 115 24.86 21.46 -13.11
C GLY A 115 25.46 20.28 -12.33
N VAL A 116 26.74 20.35 -11.97
CA VAL A 116 27.41 19.31 -11.15
C VAL A 116 26.82 19.27 -9.75
N LEU A 117 26.57 20.41 -9.11
CA LEU A 117 26.04 20.46 -7.74
C LEU A 117 24.58 19.98 -7.69
N ALA A 118 23.76 20.34 -8.69
CA ALA A 118 22.41 19.80 -8.84
C ALA A 118 22.44 18.28 -9.13
N SER A 119 23.36 17.81 -9.97
CA SER A 119 23.53 16.38 -10.24
C SER A 119 23.97 15.61 -9.00
N VAL A 120 24.89 16.17 -8.21
CA VAL A 120 25.33 15.57 -6.93
C VAL A 120 24.18 15.53 -5.94
N LEU A 121 23.35 16.58 -5.84
CA LEU A 121 22.16 16.59 -4.98
C LEU A 121 21.12 15.59 -5.45
N ILE A 122 20.86 15.47 -6.75
CA ILE A 122 19.92 14.48 -7.30
C ILE A 122 20.46 13.07 -7.08
N ILE A 123 21.75 12.83 -7.33
CA ILE A 123 22.39 11.53 -7.10
C ILE A 123 22.37 11.18 -5.61
N ALA A 124 22.69 12.13 -4.73
CA ALA A 124 22.61 11.94 -3.28
C ALA A 124 21.16 11.67 -2.85
N PHE A 125 20.19 12.39 -3.41
CA PHE A 125 18.77 12.19 -3.15
C PHE A 125 18.31 10.80 -3.61
N THR A 126 18.65 10.39 -4.83
CA THR A 126 18.28 9.07 -5.36
C THR A 126 19.02 7.95 -4.64
N THR A 127 20.31 8.08 -4.35
CA THR A 127 21.06 7.06 -3.60
C THR A 127 20.58 6.93 -2.17
N VAL A 128 20.44 8.02 -1.42
CA VAL A 128 19.91 7.97 -0.04
C VAL A 128 18.52 7.36 -0.03
N GLY A 129 17.61 7.84 -0.88
CA GLY A 129 16.26 7.28 -0.99
C GLY A 129 16.27 5.81 -1.42
N TRP A 130 17.12 5.41 -2.38
CA TRP A 130 17.23 4.02 -2.82
C TRP A 130 17.77 3.09 -1.74
N THR A 131 18.80 3.53 -1.00
CA THR A 131 19.44 2.74 0.07
C THR A 131 18.61 2.68 1.34
N ALA A 132 17.77 3.70 1.58
CA ALA A 132 16.87 3.73 2.72
C ALA A 132 15.55 2.97 2.45
N ALA A 133 15.20 2.75 1.19
CA ALA A 133 14.09 1.86 0.82
C ALA A 133 14.45 0.41 1.17
N SER A 134 13.51 -0.39 1.67
CA SER A 134 13.79 -1.82 1.88
C SER A 134 14.03 -2.52 0.54
N ASP A 135 15.06 -3.37 0.51
CA ASP A 135 15.24 -4.35 -0.58
C ASP A 135 14.21 -5.48 -0.50
N GLU A 136 13.65 -5.74 0.69
CA GLU A 136 12.47 -6.58 0.84
C GLU A 136 11.26 -5.80 0.33
N VAL A 137 10.89 -6.06 -0.92
CA VAL A 137 9.46 -6.19 -1.21
C VAL A 137 8.94 -7.22 -0.22
N ARG A 138 7.94 -6.84 0.59
CA ARG A 138 7.29 -7.80 1.47
C ARG A 138 6.68 -8.88 0.59
N ARG A 139 7.34 -10.04 0.55
CA ARG A 139 6.78 -11.22 -0.09
C ARG A 139 5.69 -11.77 0.80
N VAL A 140 4.52 -11.94 0.21
CA VAL A 140 3.39 -12.55 0.88
C VAL A 140 3.37 -14.01 0.50
N ASP A 141 3.66 -14.88 1.46
CA ASP A 141 3.67 -16.31 1.24
C ASP A 141 2.25 -16.89 1.31
N LEU A 142 1.91 -17.70 0.29
CA LEU A 142 0.61 -18.34 0.12
C LEU A 142 0.27 -19.39 1.20
N ALA A 143 1.25 -19.86 1.97
CA ALA A 143 1.07 -20.84 3.04
C ALA A 143 1.76 -20.44 4.35
N GLY A 144 1.87 -19.14 4.63
CA GLY A 144 2.34 -18.70 5.92
C GLY A 144 1.44 -19.22 7.06
N GLU A 145 2.00 -19.34 8.27
CA GLU A 145 1.29 -19.70 9.51
C GLU A 145 0.03 -18.82 9.77
N GLY A 146 -0.11 -17.69 9.07
CA GLY A 146 -1.16 -16.69 9.28
C GLY A 146 -2.52 -16.95 8.59
N THR A 147 -2.62 -17.78 7.55
CA THR A 147 -3.86 -17.84 6.75
C THR A 147 -4.98 -18.66 7.41
N ASP A 148 -4.64 -19.83 7.97
CA ASP A 148 -5.58 -20.62 8.78
C ASP A 148 -5.87 -19.92 10.11
N ALA A 149 -4.89 -19.19 10.63
CA ALA A 149 -5.04 -18.39 11.82
C ALA A 149 -6.01 -17.23 11.63
N SER A 150 -6.00 -16.52 10.49
CA SER A 150 -6.94 -15.43 10.24
C SER A 150 -8.38 -15.93 10.16
N PHE A 151 -8.60 -17.08 9.51
CA PHE A 151 -9.90 -17.75 9.49
C PHE A 151 -10.32 -18.24 10.87
N GLY A 152 -9.40 -18.81 11.66
CA GLY A 152 -9.64 -19.18 13.05
C GLY A 152 -10.04 -17.99 13.93
N VAL A 153 -9.40 -16.83 13.74
CA VAL A 153 -9.81 -15.57 14.40
C VAL A 153 -11.22 -15.18 13.96
N ALA A 154 -11.50 -15.15 12.65
CA ALA A 154 -12.82 -14.83 12.14
C ALA A 154 -13.92 -15.73 12.71
N LEU A 155 -13.68 -17.05 12.80
CA LEU A 155 -14.60 -17.99 13.42
C LEU A 155 -14.82 -17.74 14.91
N SER A 156 -13.78 -17.34 15.65
CA SER A 156 -13.89 -17.04 17.08
C SER A 156 -14.76 -15.81 17.39
N GLU A 157 -15.01 -14.97 16.38
CA GLU A 157 -15.84 -13.77 16.48
C GLU A 157 -17.31 -14.02 16.13
N LEU A 158 -17.63 -15.20 15.58
CA LEU A 158 -19.00 -15.55 15.20
C LEU A 158 -19.78 -16.12 16.37
N PRO A 159 -21.08 -15.78 16.48
CA PRO A 159 -21.95 -16.43 17.45
C PRO A 159 -22.16 -17.89 17.05
N LEU A 160 -22.57 -18.73 18.00
CA LEU A 160 -23.05 -20.10 17.75
C LEU A 160 -21.99 -21.11 17.26
N VAL A 161 -20.72 -20.72 17.19
CA VAL A 161 -19.59 -21.62 16.92
C VAL A 161 -18.87 -21.89 18.26
N PRO A 162 -18.87 -23.13 18.76
CA PRO A 162 -18.06 -23.49 19.93
C PRO A 162 -16.56 -23.25 19.69
N GLU A 163 -15.83 -22.87 20.73
CA GLU A 163 -14.44 -22.40 20.68
C GLU A 163 -13.45 -23.39 20.08
N GLY A 164 -13.73 -24.68 20.18
CA GLY A 164 -12.81 -25.75 19.84
C GLY A 164 -12.41 -25.75 18.37
N LEU A 165 -13.32 -25.39 17.46
CA LEU A 165 -12.99 -25.32 16.03
C LEU A 165 -11.96 -24.22 15.76
N ALA A 166 -12.20 -23.01 16.29
CA ALA A 166 -11.25 -21.91 16.20
C ALA A 166 -9.91 -22.26 16.86
N ALA A 167 -9.93 -22.88 18.05
CA ALA A 167 -8.72 -23.32 18.75
C ALA A 167 -7.86 -24.29 17.93
N VAL A 168 -8.48 -25.25 17.24
CA VAL A 168 -7.76 -26.17 16.36
C VAL A 168 -7.13 -25.42 15.20
N LEU A 169 -7.84 -24.50 14.55
CA LEU A 169 -7.33 -23.73 13.41
C LEU A 169 -6.21 -22.75 13.81
N LEU A 170 -6.27 -22.21 15.03
CA LEU A 170 -5.26 -21.34 15.62
C LEU A 170 -4.05 -22.10 16.18
N THR A 171 -4.09 -23.43 16.19
CA THR A 171 -2.93 -24.27 16.54
C THR A 171 -1.91 -24.22 15.41
N THR A 172 -0.62 -24.24 15.76
CA THR A 172 0.47 -24.17 14.78
C THR A 172 0.34 -25.27 13.72
N PRO A 173 0.77 -25.03 12.46
CA PRO A 173 0.70 -26.03 11.40
C PRO A 173 1.35 -27.37 11.79
N GLY A 174 2.46 -27.32 12.53
CA GLY A 174 3.12 -28.50 13.08
C GLY A 174 2.21 -29.29 14.02
N GLY A 175 1.59 -28.63 15.01
CA GLY A 175 0.65 -29.27 15.92
C GLY A 175 -0.60 -29.83 15.22
N ARG A 176 -1.13 -29.13 14.21
CA ARG A 176 -2.25 -29.61 13.40
C ARG A 176 -1.90 -30.83 12.56
N SER A 177 -0.67 -30.94 12.06
CA SER A 177 -0.22 -32.10 11.30
C SER A 177 -0.15 -33.39 12.13
N GLU A 178 -0.07 -33.28 13.46
CA GLU A 178 -0.10 -34.42 14.38
C GLU A 178 -1.53 -34.91 14.68
N LEU A 179 -2.56 -34.17 14.27
CA LEU A 179 -3.95 -34.55 14.50
C LEU A 179 -4.32 -35.75 13.63
N GLY A 180 -4.86 -36.78 14.29
CA GLY A 180 -5.32 -37.99 13.63
C GLY A 180 -6.67 -37.81 12.93
N GLY A 181 -7.00 -38.78 12.08
CA GLY A 181 -8.32 -38.89 11.48
C GLY A 181 -9.28 -39.79 12.24
N GLY A 182 -10.53 -39.77 11.81
CA GLY A 182 -11.60 -40.58 12.38
C GLY A 182 -12.94 -40.30 11.71
N ALA A 183 -13.94 -41.14 12.00
CA ALA A 183 -15.29 -40.88 11.54
C ALA A 183 -15.86 -39.58 12.15
N ALA A 184 -16.77 -38.94 11.42
CA ALA A 184 -17.54 -37.84 11.97
C ALA A 184 -18.26 -38.28 13.26
N PRO A 185 -18.34 -37.43 14.29
CA PRO A 185 -19.10 -37.74 15.49
C PRO A 185 -20.56 -37.98 15.13
N THR A 186 -21.09 -39.16 15.48
CA THR A 186 -22.52 -39.42 15.40
C THR A 186 -23.19 -38.75 16.58
N VAL A 187 -23.97 -37.71 16.32
CA VAL A 187 -24.85 -37.10 17.33
C VAL A 187 -26.13 -37.93 17.35
N GLY A 188 -26.69 -38.17 18.55
CA GLY A 188 -27.86 -39.03 18.73
C GLY A 188 -29.03 -38.70 17.81
N GLU A 189 -29.89 -39.69 17.54
CA GLU A 189 -31.03 -39.54 16.64
C GLU A 189 -31.94 -38.37 17.06
N VAL A 190 -32.30 -37.52 16.09
CA VAL A 190 -33.17 -36.37 16.32
C VAL A 190 -34.63 -36.82 16.34
N VAL A 191 -35.22 -36.84 17.52
CA VAL A 191 -36.64 -37.18 17.73
C VAL A 191 -37.51 -35.97 17.43
N ARG A 192 -38.35 -36.07 16.40
CA ARG A 192 -39.27 -34.99 16.02
C ARG A 192 -40.48 -34.96 16.96
N ARG A 193 -40.38 -34.21 18.06
CA ARG A 193 -41.47 -34.04 19.04
C ARG A 193 -42.37 -32.84 18.71
N ARG A 194 -41.85 -31.62 18.89
CA ARG A 194 -42.54 -30.36 18.61
C ARG A 194 -41.73 -29.56 17.62
N GLU A 195 -42.28 -29.30 16.45
CA GLU A 195 -41.67 -28.45 15.45
C GLU A 195 -41.64 -26.98 15.91
N LEU A 196 -40.55 -26.31 15.57
CA LEU A 196 -40.35 -24.87 15.72
C LEU A 196 -40.56 -24.19 14.37
N SER A 197 -41.33 -23.11 14.39
CA SER A 197 -41.38 -22.16 13.27
C SER A 197 -40.05 -21.44 13.11
N HIS A 198 -39.89 -20.75 11.97
CA HIS A 198 -38.71 -19.93 11.68
C HIS A 198 -38.40 -18.92 12.79
N GLU A 199 -39.41 -18.18 13.24
CA GLU A 199 -39.28 -17.16 14.28
C GLU A 199 -38.93 -17.78 15.64
N GLU A 200 -39.53 -18.90 16.02
CA GLU A 200 -39.19 -19.60 17.26
C GLU A 200 -37.75 -20.13 17.24
N ALA A 201 -37.32 -20.70 16.10
CA ALA A 201 -35.95 -21.17 15.92
C ALA A 201 -34.94 -20.01 16.00
N LEU A 202 -35.25 -18.85 15.42
CA LEU A 202 -34.42 -17.65 15.53
C LEU A 202 -34.32 -17.17 16.99
N VAL A 203 -35.41 -17.19 17.75
CA VAL A 203 -35.40 -16.85 19.19
C VAL A 203 -34.49 -17.79 19.98
N VAL A 204 -34.52 -19.10 19.69
CA VAL A 204 -33.62 -20.07 20.33
C VAL A 204 -32.15 -19.70 20.05
N LEU A 205 -31.80 -19.40 18.80
CA LEU A 205 -30.43 -19.01 18.43
C LEU A 205 -30.00 -17.67 19.04
N ARG A 206 -30.91 -16.67 19.10
CA ARG A 206 -30.64 -15.39 19.77
C ARG A 206 -30.32 -15.58 21.25
N ASN A 207 -31.15 -16.36 21.95
CA ASN A 207 -30.91 -16.67 23.35
C ASN A 207 -29.60 -17.44 23.53
N SER A 208 -29.25 -18.29 22.56
CA SER A 208 -27.99 -19.03 22.58
C SER A 208 -26.75 -18.17 22.42
N ALA A 209 -26.78 -17.20 21.49
CA ALA A 209 -25.71 -16.23 21.34
C ALA A 209 -25.50 -15.43 22.64
N VAL A 210 -26.58 -14.98 23.29
CA VAL A 210 -26.51 -14.29 24.58
C VAL A 210 -25.93 -15.21 25.66
N ALA A 211 -26.44 -16.44 25.81
CA ALA A 211 -25.96 -17.41 26.77
C ALA A 211 -24.45 -17.69 26.60
N GLY A 212 -23.98 -17.83 25.36
CA GLY A 212 -22.57 -18.03 25.03
C GLY A 212 -21.67 -16.88 25.51
N SER A 213 -22.17 -15.64 25.49
CA SER A 213 -21.43 -14.44 25.91
C SER A 213 -21.41 -14.20 27.43
N VAL A 214 -22.40 -14.72 28.17
CA VAL A 214 -22.56 -14.41 29.61
C VAL A 214 -22.30 -15.58 30.56
N LEU A 215 -22.34 -16.83 30.08
CA LEU A 215 -22.19 -18.01 30.93
C LEU A 215 -20.75 -18.53 30.91
N GLY A 216 -20.13 -18.53 32.10
CA GLY A 216 -18.89 -19.24 32.34
C GLY A 216 -19.08 -20.75 32.20
N ARG A 217 -18.11 -21.42 31.59
CA ARG A 217 -18.21 -22.86 31.30
C ARG A 217 -16.85 -23.52 31.24
N THR A 218 -16.80 -24.77 31.68
CA THR A 218 -15.64 -25.65 31.56
C THR A 218 -16.08 -26.96 30.94
N GLY A 219 -15.32 -27.48 29.99
CA GLY A 219 -15.70 -28.72 29.33
C GLY A 219 -14.65 -29.23 28.37
N THR A 220 -14.95 -30.38 27.77
CA THR A 220 -14.15 -30.97 26.69
C THR A 220 -15.01 -31.03 25.45
N GLN A 221 -14.56 -30.38 24.38
CA GLN A 221 -15.19 -30.39 23.07
C GLN A 221 -14.47 -31.38 22.16
N GLN A 222 -15.23 -32.12 21.35
CA GLN A 222 -14.71 -32.92 20.26
C GLN A 222 -14.89 -32.14 18.96
N VAL A 223 -13.79 -31.92 18.25
CA VAL A 223 -13.75 -31.22 16.97
C VAL A 223 -13.48 -32.23 15.87
N TRP A 224 -14.22 -32.13 14.78
CA TRP A 224 -14.01 -32.92 13.58
C TRP A 224 -14.29 -32.08 12.34
N PHE A 225 -13.43 -32.18 11.34
CA PHE A 225 -13.66 -31.61 10.01
C PHE A 225 -12.90 -32.40 8.95
N ARG A 226 -13.25 -32.19 7.69
CA ARG A 226 -12.56 -32.78 6.55
C ARG A 226 -11.53 -31.78 6.00
N ASP A 227 -10.29 -32.21 5.81
CA ASP A 227 -9.17 -31.40 5.31
C ASP A 227 -8.34 -32.18 4.27
N ALA A 228 -8.23 -31.69 3.05
CA ALA A 228 -7.50 -32.31 1.94
C ALA A 228 -7.82 -33.81 1.74
N GLY A 229 -9.12 -34.16 1.83
CA GLY A 229 -9.59 -35.55 1.75
C GLY A 229 -9.30 -36.42 2.98
N ARG A 230 -8.57 -35.91 3.99
CA ARG A 230 -8.40 -36.54 5.30
C ARG A 230 -9.49 -36.07 6.26
N SER A 231 -9.82 -36.89 7.23
CA SER A 231 -10.56 -36.41 8.40
C SER A 231 -9.56 -35.93 9.44
N VAL A 232 -9.87 -34.82 10.11
CA VAL A 232 -9.12 -34.31 11.26
C VAL A 232 -10.03 -34.43 12.47
N ARG A 233 -9.50 -34.95 13.58
CA ARG A 233 -10.19 -35.05 14.85
C ARG A 233 -9.29 -34.56 15.98
N ALA A 234 -9.84 -33.71 16.84
CA ALA A 234 -9.15 -33.21 18.03
C ALA A 234 -10.08 -33.22 19.25
N SER A 235 -9.49 -33.32 20.43
CA SER A 235 -10.17 -33.07 21.71
C SER A 235 -9.66 -31.75 22.25
N VAL A 236 -10.56 -30.83 22.58
CA VAL A 236 -10.21 -29.50 23.09
C VAL A 236 -10.78 -29.32 24.48
N ASP A 237 -9.92 -29.19 25.47
CA ASP A 237 -10.36 -28.73 26.79
C ASP A 237 -10.54 -27.22 26.74
N VAL A 238 -11.69 -26.74 27.20
CA VAL A 238 -12.09 -25.33 27.12
C VAL A 238 -12.52 -24.84 28.50
N VAL A 239 -12.01 -23.68 28.90
CA VAL A 239 -12.46 -22.92 30.06
C VAL A 239 -12.79 -21.50 29.61
N VAL A 240 -14.06 -21.14 29.64
CA VAL A 240 -14.56 -19.83 29.20
C VAL A 240 -14.87 -18.96 30.40
N GLN A 241 -14.25 -17.78 30.44
CA GLN A 241 -14.55 -16.72 31.39
C GLN A 241 -15.16 -15.51 30.65
N PRO A 242 -16.48 -15.30 30.76
CA PRO A 242 -17.21 -14.20 30.11
C PRO A 242 -16.55 -12.85 30.32
N GLY A 243 -16.50 -12.04 29.27
CA GLY A 243 -15.88 -10.72 29.27
C GLY A 243 -14.36 -10.71 29.44
N GLN A 244 -13.71 -11.88 29.42
CA GLN A 244 -12.25 -12.00 29.44
C GLN A 244 -11.76 -12.86 28.26
N SER A 245 -11.66 -14.17 28.46
CA SER A 245 -11.11 -15.06 27.45
C SER A 245 -11.63 -16.49 27.62
N ALA A 246 -11.40 -17.29 26.58
CA ALA A 246 -11.44 -18.74 26.62
C ALA A 246 -10.00 -19.27 26.66
N GLN A 247 -9.67 -20.05 27.69
CA GLN A 247 -8.47 -20.88 27.68
C GLN A 247 -8.78 -22.20 26.99
N VAL A 248 -7.87 -22.62 26.12
CA VAL A 248 -8.02 -23.84 25.34
C VAL A 248 -6.75 -24.66 25.37
N ARG A 249 -6.92 -25.99 25.42
CA ARG A 249 -5.85 -26.97 25.24
C ARG A 249 -6.29 -28.00 24.22
N VAL A 250 -5.58 -28.03 23.09
CA VAL A 250 -5.84 -28.92 21.96
C VAL A 250 -5.02 -30.19 22.11
N LEU A 251 -5.71 -31.33 22.09
CA LEU A 251 -5.16 -32.66 22.27
C LEU A 251 -5.40 -33.49 21.01
N ASP A 252 -4.40 -34.29 20.65
CA ASP A 252 -4.52 -35.30 19.59
C ASP A 252 -5.34 -36.53 20.06
N ALA A 253 -5.50 -37.51 19.17
CA ALA A 253 -6.23 -38.75 19.46
C ALA A 253 -5.57 -39.62 20.55
N ALA A 254 -4.28 -39.44 20.82
CA ALA A 254 -3.54 -40.11 21.89
C ALA A 254 -3.56 -39.34 23.22
N GLY A 255 -4.20 -38.17 23.25
CA GLY A 255 -4.25 -37.27 24.41
C GLY A 255 -2.99 -36.43 24.61
N ARG A 256 -2.09 -36.37 23.62
CA ARG A 256 -0.92 -35.49 23.66
C ARG A 256 -1.33 -34.07 23.31
N GLN A 257 -0.77 -33.10 24.01
CA GLN A 257 -1.01 -31.69 23.75
C GLN A 257 -0.27 -31.24 22.48
N VAL A 258 -1.03 -30.67 21.55
CA VAL A 258 -0.52 -30.11 20.29
C VAL A 258 -0.68 -28.58 20.21
N GLY A 259 -1.50 -28.00 21.09
CA GLY A 259 -1.68 -26.56 21.21
C GLY A 259 -2.28 -26.17 22.56
N GLU A 260 -1.95 -24.98 23.05
CA GLU A 260 -2.53 -24.40 24.27
C GLU A 260 -2.42 -22.87 24.21
N GLY A 261 -3.41 -22.18 24.77
CA GLY A 261 -3.36 -20.73 24.95
C GLY A 261 -4.71 -20.12 25.25
N SER A 262 -4.76 -18.79 25.26
CA SER A 262 -5.99 -18.02 25.45
C SER A 262 -6.48 -17.37 24.15
N MET A 263 -7.79 -17.33 23.98
CA MET A 263 -8.51 -16.56 22.95
C MET A 263 -9.40 -15.54 23.66
N PRO A 264 -9.26 -14.23 23.44
CA PRO A 264 -10.20 -13.26 23.96
C PRO A 264 -11.60 -13.50 23.39
N LEU A 265 -12.60 -13.25 24.22
CA LEU A 265 -13.99 -13.31 23.77
C LEU A 265 -14.37 -11.97 23.16
N PRO A 266 -15.06 -11.94 22.01
CA PRO A 266 -15.51 -10.69 21.40
C PRO A 266 -16.49 -9.95 22.33
N GLU A 267 -16.31 -8.63 22.48
CA GLU A 267 -17.21 -7.77 23.28
C GLU A 267 -18.61 -7.65 22.65
N ALA A 268 -18.71 -7.79 21.32
CA ALA A 268 -19.95 -7.79 20.57
C ALA A 268 -19.89 -8.88 19.50
N THR A 269 -20.84 -9.82 19.55
CA THR A 269 -21.00 -10.87 18.54
C THR A 269 -22.01 -10.42 17.49
N ILE A 270 -21.85 -10.91 16.26
CA ILE A 270 -22.81 -10.64 15.18
C ILE A 270 -24.19 -11.15 15.63
N PRO A 271 -25.25 -10.34 15.51
CA PRO A 271 -26.59 -10.79 15.87
C PRO A 271 -27.08 -11.91 14.91
N PRO A 272 -27.68 -13.02 15.39
CA PRO A 272 -28.12 -14.15 14.56
C PRO A 272 -29.28 -13.82 13.61
N GLU A 273 -29.77 -12.58 13.61
CA GLU A 273 -30.76 -12.04 12.67
C GLU A 273 -30.26 -12.13 11.23
N LEU A 274 -28.95 -11.99 10.99
CA LEU A 274 -28.36 -12.20 9.67
C LEU A 274 -28.68 -13.61 9.15
N LEU A 275 -28.45 -14.61 10.00
CA LEU A 275 -28.75 -16.02 9.70
C LEU A 275 -30.24 -16.27 9.45
N GLY A 276 -31.13 -15.62 10.22
CA GLY A 276 -32.57 -15.71 9.99
C GLY A 276 -33.05 -15.04 8.69
N ARG A 277 -32.33 -14.03 8.21
CA ARG A 277 -32.65 -13.34 6.95
C ARG A 277 -32.20 -14.14 5.74
N GLU A 278 -31.01 -14.75 5.81
CA GLU A 278 -30.40 -15.45 4.68
C GLU A 278 -30.82 -16.93 4.57
N HIS A 279 -31.31 -17.52 5.66
CA HIS A 279 -31.65 -18.95 5.69
C HIS A 279 -33.03 -19.24 6.26
N GLN A 280 -33.66 -20.30 5.75
CA GLN A 280 -34.88 -20.84 6.34
C GLN A 280 -34.52 -21.65 7.59
N LEU A 281 -35.10 -21.25 8.71
CA LEU A 281 -34.91 -21.92 10.00
C LEU A 281 -36.09 -22.82 10.34
N THR A 282 -35.76 -24.00 10.83
CA THR A 282 -36.71 -24.98 11.38
C THR A 282 -36.08 -25.63 12.60
N GLY A 283 -36.87 -26.27 13.46
CA GLY A 283 -36.27 -26.94 14.61
C GLY A 283 -37.23 -27.86 15.34
N HIS A 284 -36.72 -28.54 16.36
CA HIS A 284 -37.47 -29.47 17.19
C HIS A 284 -37.06 -29.32 18.66
N LEU A 285 -38.01 -29.08 19.56
CA LEU A 285 -37.74 -29.06 21.00
C LEU A 285 -37.49 -30.48 21.56
N GLY A 286 -36.61 -30.58 22.55
CA GLY A 286 -36.30 -31.80 23.30
C GLY A 286 -36.00 -32.98 22.39
N ALA A 287 -35.33 -32.70 21.28
CA ALA A 287 -35.23 -33.59 20.15
C ALA A 287 -33.97 -34.45 20.20
N ALA A 288 -33.00 -34.12 21.05
CA ALA A 288 -31.78 -34.87 21.20
C ALA A 288 -31.18 -34.72 22.61
N GLU A 289 -30.18 -35.53 22.91
CA GLU A 289 -29.38 -35.42 24.12
C GLU A 289 -27.90 -35.28 23.71
N VAL A 290 -27.21 -34.27 24.26
CA VAL A 290 -25.78 -34.02 24.01
C VAL A 290 -25.09 -33.78 25.35
N ALA A 291 -23.97 -34.47 25.59
CA ALA A 291 -23.24 -34.40 26.86
C ALA A 291 -24.10 -34.62 28.12
N GLY A 292 -25.13 -35.47 28.03
CA GLY A 292 -26.05 -35.74 29.14
C GLY A 292 -27.13 -34.66 29.37
N ARG A 293 -27.35 -33.78 28.39
CA ARG A 293 -28.26 -32.63 28.49
C ARG A 293 -29.28 -32.63 27.36
N SER A 294 -30.52 -32.28 27.70
CA SER A 294 -31.62 -32.18 26.72
C SER A 294 -31.37 -31.00 25.77
N ALA A 295 -31.52 -31.25 24.47
CA ALA A 295 -31.21 -30.29 23.43
C ALA A 295 -32.40 -30.03 22.49
N THR A 296 -32.65 -28.75 22.26
CA THR A 296 -33.42 -28.27 21.11
C THR A 296 -32.54 -28.30 19.87
N VAL A 297 -33.04 -28.88 18.78
CA VAL A 297 -32.31 -28.94 17.50
C VAL A 297 -32.84 -27.84 16.58
N VAL A 298 -31.94 -27.04 16.03
CA VAL A 298 -32.25 -26.00 15.03
C VAL A 298 -31.49 -26.28 13.74
N ASP A 299 -32.20 -26.29 12.62
CA ASP A 299 -31.70 -26.52 11.28
C ASP A 299 -31.77 -25.22 10.48
N ALA A 300 -30.67 -24.83 9.84
CA ALA A 300 -30.66 -23.82 8.79
C ALA A 300 -30.65 -24.49 7.41
N ARG A 301 -31.51 -23.99 6.53
CA ARG A 301 -31.64 -24.47 5.15
C ARG A 301 -31.46 -23.36 4.14
N ASP A 302 -30.69 -23.65 3.09
CA ASP A 302 -30.62 -22.85 1.87
C ASP A 302 -31.29 -23.62 0.72
N ARG A 303 -32.28 -23.00 0.08
CA ARG A 303 -33.06 -23.60 -1.03
C ARG A 303 -33.52 -25.05 -0.74
N GLY A 304 -33.90 -25.31 0.52
CA GLY A 304 -34.36 -26.61 1.00
C GLY A 304 -33.27 -27.59 1.43
N ARG A 305 -31.98 -27.33 1.13
CA ARG A 305 -30.84 -28.14 1.59
C ARG A 305 -30.42 -27.75 2.99
N LEU A 306 -30.08 -28.73 3.83
CA LEU A 306 -29.53 -28.48 5.17
C LEU A 306 -28.09 -27.97 5.03
N VAL A 307 -27.80 -26.78 5.56
CA VAL A 307 -26.45 -26.17 5.51
C VAL A 307 -25.80 -26.14 6.89
N ALA A 308 -26.60 -26.06 7.96
CA ALA A 308 -26.11 -26.12 9.33
C ALA A 308 -27.16 -26.65 10.30
N ARG A 309 -26.68 -27.22 11.40
CA ARG A 309 -27.51 -27.69 12.51
C ARG A 309 -26.86 -27.37 13.85
N TRP A 310 -27.65 -26.89 14.79
CA TRP A 310 -27.24 -26.63 16.17
C TRP A 310 -28.09 -27.44 17.15
N TRP A 311 -27.44 -27.95 18.19
CA TRP A 311 -28.07 -28.53 19.36
C TRP A 311 -27.89 -27.56 20.51
N VAL A 312 -28.98 -26.96 20.97
CA VAL A 312 -29.00 -25.91 21.99
C VAL A 312 -29.56 -26.51 23.27
N ASP A 313 -28.82 -26.35 24.37
CA ASP A 313 -29.23 -26.78 25.70
C ASP A 313 -30.54 -26.12 26.13
N GLU A 314 -31.52 -26.92 26.55
CA GLU A 314 -32.84 -26.38 26.93
C GLU A 314 -32.81 -25.57 28.24
N ASP A 315 -31.89 -25.90 29.16
CA ASP A 315 -31.82 -25.23 30.46
C ASP A 315 -31.03 -23.91 30.41
N SER A 316 -29.87 -23.93 29.75
CA SER A 316 -28.93 -22.80 29.74
C SER A 316 -28.95 -21.97 28.46
N GLY A 317 -29.47 -22.53 27.37
CA GLY A 317 -29.40 -21.95 26.04
C GLY A 317 -28.05 -22.10 25.34
N LEU A 318 -27.02 -22.72 25.93
CA LEU A 318 -25.72 -22.87 25.27
C LEU A 318 -25.79 -23.80 24.05
N VAL A 319 -25.01 -23.51 23.00
CA VAL A 319 -24.77 -24.47 21.93
C VAL A 319 -23.95 -25.64 22.48
N LEU A 320 -24.55 -26.83 22.50
CA LEU A 320 -23.92 -28.07 22.90
C LEU A 320 -23.15 -28.71 21.74
N GLN A 321 -23.67 -28.58 20.53
CA GLN A 321 -23.08 -29.09 19.29
C GLN A 321 -23.46 -28.18 18.11
N ALA A 322 -22.55 -28.02 17.16
CA ALA A 322 -22.80 -27.42 15.86
C ALA A 322 -22.25 -28.34 14.75
N GLN A 323 -22.99 -28.43 13.64
CA GLN A 323 -22.57 -29.12 12.43
C GLN A 323 -22.80 -28.24 11.20
N ARG A 324 -21.86 -28.32 10.25
CA ARG A 324 -21.95 -27.76 8.90
C ARG A 324 -22.03 -28.90 7.88
N TYR A 325 -22.81 -28.69 6.83
CA TYR A 325 -23.02 -29.70 5.78
C TYR A 325 -22.53 -29.16 4.45
N ASP A 326 -21.99 -30.06 3.62
CA ASP A 326 -21.62 -29.74 2.24
C ASP A 326 -22.83 -29.82 1.28
N GLU A 327 -22.60 -29.52 0.00
CA GLU A 327 -23.65 -29.54 -1.03
C GLU A 327 -24.27 -30.93 -1.25
N THR A 328 -23.59 -32.00 -0.84
CA THR A 328 -24.07 -33.39 -0.92
C THR A 328 -24.92 -33.77 0.29
N GLY A 329 -24.96 -32.92 1.33
CA GLY A 329 -25.63 -33.18 2.60
C GLY A 329 -24.78 -33.98 3.59
N GLU A 330 -23.51 -34.19 3.30
CA GLU A 330 -22.56 -34.84 4.20
C GLU A 330 -22.02 -33.82 5.21
N VAL A 331 -21.68 -34.30 6.41
CA VAL A 331 -21.09 -33.44 7.44
C VAL A 331 -19.69 -33.02 7.00
N ARG A 332 -19.47 -31.71 6.91
CA ARG A 332 -18.16 -31.12 6.62
C ARG A 332 -17.39 -30.79 7.89
N GLU A 333 -18.11 -30.30 8.90
CA GLU A 333 -17.56 -29.86 10.18
C GLU A 333 -18.53 -30.22 11.30
N SER A 334 -17.98 -30.60 12.45
CA SER A 334 -18.73 -31.00 13.63
C SER A 334 -17.93 -30.67 14.87
N VAL A 335 -18.51 -29.85 15.74
CA VAL A 335 -17.91 -29.50 17.03
C VAL A 335 -18.96 -29.56 18.12
N GLY A 336 -18.62 -30.14 19.26
CA GLY A 336 -19.48 -30.04 20.43
C GLY A 336 -18.95 -30.74 21.66
N TYR A 337 -19.66 -30.55 22.76
CA TYR A 337 -19.23 -31.00 24.07
C TYR A 337 -19.41 -32.51 24.24
N THR A 338 -18.38 -33.17 24.77
CA THR A 338 -18.48 -34.51 25.35
C THR A 338 -18.70 -34.43 26.87
N ARG A 339 -18.25 -33.33 27.49
CA ARG A 339 -18.47 -33.00 28.90
C ARG A 339 -18.62 -31.49 29.02
N LEU A 340 -19.63 -31.03 29.75
CA LEU A 340 -19.87 -29.60 30.00
C LEU A 340 -20.27 -29.38 31.46
N GLN A 341 -19.65 -28.38 32.07
CA GLN A 341 -20.01 -27.83 33.37
C GLN A 341 -20.23 -26.33 33.20
N ILE A 342 -21.40 -25.85 33.60
CA ILE A 342 -21.79 -24.45 33.50
C ILE A 342 -21.66 -23.82 34.89
N GLY A 343 -21.03 -22.66 34.96
CA GLY A 343 -20.75 -21.96 36.22
C GLY A 343 -19.40 -21.26 36.21
N ALA A 344 -19.15 -20.45 37.25
CA ALA A 344 -17.96 -19.65 37.36
C ALA A 344 -16.71 -20.52 37.62
N SER A 345 -16.02 -20.90 36.55
CA SER A 345 -14.60 -21.25 36.61
C SER A 345 -13.82 -19.96 36.38
N THR A 346 -13.07 -19.51 37.39
CA THR A 346 -12.28 -18.27 37.30
C THR A 346 -10.81 -18.64 37.16
N PHE A 347 -10.15 -18.07 36.15
CA PHE A 347 -8.69 -18.15 35.98
C PHE A 347 -8.12 -16.74 35.80
N ASP A 348 -6.82 -16.57 36.03
CA ASP A 348 -6.18 -15.28 35.79
C ASP A 348 -5.81 -15.15 34.30
N ALA A 349 -6.70 -14.50 33.54
CA ALA A 349 -6.51 -14.28 32.10
C ALA A 349 -5.26 -13.45 31.77
N ARG A 350 -4.73 -12.65 32.71
CA ARG A 350 -3.54 -11.81 32.47
C ARG A 350 -2.24 -12.61 32.43
N LEU A 351 -2.26 -13.83 32.96
CA LEU A 351 -1.07 -14.68 33.07
C LEU A 351 -0.99 -15.76 32.00
N ALA A 352 -2.07 -16.00 31.26
CA ALA A 352 -2.09 -17.05 30.26
C ALA A 352 -1.55 -16.52 28.92
N PRO A 353 -0.58 -17.19 28.30
CA PRO A 353 -0.12 -16.81 26.97
C PRO A 353 -1.29 -16.91 25.98
N GLY A 354 -1.36 -15.97 25.05
CA GLY A 354 -2.27 -16.08 23.91
C GLY A 354 -1.92 -17.29 23.06
N LEU A 355 -2.93 -17.89 22.40
CA LEU A 355 -2.63 -18.82 21.31
C LEU A 355 -1.73 -18.09 20.31
N ALA A 356 -0.58 -18.68 19.97
CA ALA A 356 0.52 -17.96 19.31
C ALA A 356 0.12 -17.26 18.00
N ALA A 357 -0.88 -17.80 17.30
CA ALA A 357 -1.37 -17.25 16.03
C ALA A 357 -2.56 -16.27 16.19
N PHE A 358 -3.06 -16.08 17.40
CA PHE A 358 -4.21 -15.21 17.66
C PHE A 358 -3.78 -13.75 17.87
N SER A 359 -4.41 -12.83 17.15
CA SER A 359 -4.31 -11.39 17.40
C SER A 359 -5.64 -10.68 17.09
N SER A 360 -6.33 -10.22 18.13
CA SER A 360 -7.53 -9.37 18.02
C SER A 360 -7.21 -7.88 17.95
N ALA A 361 -5.93 -7.51 17.86
CA ALA A 361 -5.53 -6.12 17.79
C ALA A 361 -6.06 -5.49 16.50
N GLY A 362 -6.57 -4.25 16.63
CA GLY A 362 -6.94 -3.41 15.51
C GLY A 362 -8.32 -3.67 14.90
N ALA A 363 -9.28 -4.18 15.69
CA ALA A 363 -10.70 -4.16 15.30
C ALA A 363 -11.15 -2.74 14.91
N LEU A 364 -11.91 -2.64 13.83
CA LEU A 364 -12.45 -1.42 13.28
C LEU A 364 -13.98 -1.51 13.20
N PRO A 365 -14.72 -0.41 13.40
CA PRO A 365 -16.16 -0.41 13.18
C PRO A 365 -16.49 -0.74 11.72
N VAL A 366 -17.49 -1.59 11.48
CA VAL A 366 -17.97 -1.87 10.10
C VAL A 366 -18.40 -0.60 9.37
N ALA A 367 -18.86 0.43 10.10
CA ALA A 367 -19.19 1.74 9.54
C ALA A 367 -17.99 2.48 8.89
N ASP A 368 -16.75 2.05 9.13
CA ASP A 368 -15.56 2.57 8.44
C ASP A 368 -15.37 2.00 7.02
N ALA A 369 -16.17 1.00 6.60
CA ALA A 369 -16.06 0.32 5.31
C ALA A 369 -16.05 1.28 4.12
N ASP A 370 -16.98 2.25 4.06
CA ASP A 370 -17.05 3.25 3.00
C ASP A 370 -15.79 4.13 2.93
N ARG A 371 -15.29 4.50 4.12
CA ARG A 371 -14.08 5.33 4.26
C ARG A 371 -12.84 4.57 3.78
N LEU A 372 -12.74 3.28 4.11
CA LEU A 372 -11.65 2.40 3.67
C LEU A 372 -11.76 2.12 2.16
N THR A 373 -12.95 1.89 1.65
CA THR A 373 -13.19 1.72 0.21
C THR A 373 -12.80 2.96 -0.58
N ALA A 374 -13.12 4.15 -0.09
CA ALA A 374 -12.66 5.41 -0.67
C ALA A 374 -11.13 5.60 -0.63
N GLN A 375 -10.42 4.87 0.24
CA GLN A 375 -8.95 4.82 0.32
C GLN A 375 -8.34 3.71 -0.57
N GLY A 376 -9.17 2.96 -1.30
CA GLY A 376 -8.74 1.92 -2.22
C GLY A 376 -8.66 0.51 -1.63
N TRP A 377 -9.27 0.27 -0.47
CA TRP A 377 -9.40 -1.07 0.12
C TRP A 377 -10.68 -1.79 -0.33
N SER A 378 -10.67 -3.11 -0.40
CA SER A 378 -11.81 -3.92 -0.88
C SER A 378 -12.78 -4.27 0.27
N CYS A 379 -13.46 -3.25 0.82
CA CYS A 379 -14.38 -3.39 1.96
C CYS A 379 -15.82 -3.07 1.56
N HIS A 380 -16.38 -3.83 0.62
CA HIS A 380 -17.76 -3.67 0.19
C HIS A 380 -18.74 -4.08 1.29
N GLU A 381 -19.98 -3.58 1.26
CA GLU A 381 -21.01 -4.01 2.21
C GLU A 381 -21.37 -5.50 2.04
N THR A 382 -21.25 -5.99 0.81
CA THR A 382 -21.49 -7.39 0.46
C THR A 382 -20.40 -7.91 -0.47
N LEU A 383 -20.04 -9.18 -0.32
CA LEU A 383 -19.08 -9.86 -1.19
C LEU A 383 -19.54 -11.30 -1.46
N GLY A 384 -19.70 -11.68 -2.72
CA GLY A 384 -20.22 -13.01 -3.09
C GLY A 384 -21.63 -13.30 -2.54
N GLY A 385 -22.38 -12.25 -2.19
CA GLY A 385 -23.68 -12.33 -1.51
C GLY A 385 -23.61 -12.52 0.01
N LEU A 386 -22.43 -12.53 0.62
CA LEU A 386 -22.25 -12.51 2.07
C LEU A 386 -22.16 -11.07 2.56
N SER A 387 -22.65 -10.79 3.77
CA SER A 387 -22.64 -9.43 4.36
C SER A 387 -21.33 -9.18 5.11
N LEU A 388 -20.78 -7.97 5.03
CA LEU A 388 -19.63 -7.56 5.83
C LEU A 388 -20.01 -7.51 7.31
N VAL A 389 -19.27 -8.24 8.15
CA VAL A 389 -19.57 -8.40 9.57
C VAL A 389 -18.44 -7.96 10.50
N HIS A 390 -17.19 -8.00 10.05
CA HIS A 390 -16.05 -7.53 10.83
C HIS A 390 -14.99 -6.86 9.95
N LEU A 391 -14.31 -5.87 10.52
CA LEU A 391 -13.14 -5.23 9.94
C LEU A 391 -12.02 -5.21 10.97
N ARG A 392 -10.80 -5.57 10.56
CA ARG A 392 -9.63 -5.57 11.44
C ARG A 392 -8.39 -5.15 10.67
N ALA A 393 -7.61 -4.24 11.21
CA ALA A 393 -6.31 -3.84 10.67
C ALA A 393 -5.19 -4.30 11.60
N THR A 394 -4.27 -5.13 11.11
CA THR A 394 -3.12 -5.56 11.89
C THR A 394 -2.05 -4.46 11.95
N PRO A 395 -1.18 -4.43 12.98
CA PRO A 395 -0.04 -3.50 13.04
C PRO A 395 0.89 -3.62 11.83
N ASP A 396 0.94 -4.80 11.20
CA ASP A 396 1.71 -5.06 10.00
C ASP A 396 1.01 -4.54 8.72
N GLY A 397 -0.08 -3.78 8.83
CA GLY A 397 -0.74 -3.16 7.69
C GLY A 397 -1.52 -4.14 6.80
N VAL A 398 -1.99 -5.25 7.37
CA VAL A 398 -2.96 -6.15 6.72
C VAL A 398 -4.35 -5.73 7.13
N LEU A 399 -5.25 -5.52 6.18
CA LEU A 399 -6.66 -5.30 6.45
C LEU A 399 -7.43 -6.59 6.22
N HIS A 400 -8.14 -7.05 7.22
CA HIS A 400 -9.06 -8.17 7.16
C HIS A 400 -10.49 -7.65 7.09
N ALA A 401 -11.24 -8.12 6.09
CA ALA A 401 -12.66 -7.91 5.94
C ALA A 401 -13.36 -9.27 5.99
N THR A 402 -14.11 -9.51 7.07
CA THR A 402 -14.83 -10.76 7.30
C THR A 402 -16.27 -10.60 6.84
N TYR A 403 -16.72 -11.50 5.98
CA TYR A 403 -18.07 -11.59 5.44
C TYR A 403 -18.74 -12.87 5.89
N SER A 404 -20.06 -12.81 6.16
CA SER A 404 -20.82 -13.98 6.58
C SER A 404 -22.31 -13.85 6.23
N ASP A 405 -23.00 -14.98 6.15
CA ASP A 405 -24.47 -15.11 6.20
C ASP A 405 -24.94 -15.71 7.55
N GLY A 406 -24.00 -15.86 8.50
CA GLY A 406 -24.16 -16.56 9.77
C GLY A 406 -23.92 -18.07 9.69
N VAL A 407 -23.82 -18.63 8.47
CA VAL A 407 -23.43 -20.01 8.23
C VAL A 407 -22.02 -20.11 7.67
N HIS A 408 -21.78 -19.49 6.53
CA HIS A 408 -20.50 -19.44 5.87
C HIS A 408 -19.74 -18.18 6.26
N VAL A 409 -18.43 -18.26 6.12
CA VAL A 409 -17.47 -17.26 6.55
C VAL A 409 -16.45 -17.08 5.44
N LEU A 410 -16.17 -15.84 5.09
CA LEU A 410 -15.18 -15.48 4.10
C LEU A 410 -14.35 -14.31 4.66
N ASP A 411 -13.09 -14.57 4.97
CA ASP A 411 -12.12 -13.55 5.39
C ASP A 411 -11.30 -13.11 4.17
N VAL A 412 -11.29 -11.82 3.87
CA VAL A 412 -10.41 -11.22 2.86
C VAL A 412 -9.30 -10.46 3.57
N ALA A 413 -8.08 -10.97 3.48
CA ALA A 413 -6.88 -10.29 3.91
C ALA A 413 -6.26 -9.55 2.72
N GLU A 414 -6.20 -8.22 2.82
CA GLU A 414 -5.61 -7.35 1.81
C GLU A 414 -4.35 -6.69 2.37
N GLN A 415 -3.23 -6.76 1.65
CA GLN A 415 -1.97 -6.18 2.10
C GLN A 415 -1.07 -5.72 0.97
N ALA A 416 -0.27 -4.68 1.20
CA ALA A 416 0.75 -4.25 0.24
C ALA A 416 1.90 -5.27 0.18
N GLY A 417 2.35 -5.60 -1.03
CA GLY A 417 3.41 -6.58 -1.24
C GLY A 417 3.40 -7.20 -2.63
N GLU A 418 4.31 -8.15 -2.82
CA GLU A 418 4.32 -9.03 -3.99
C GLU A 418 4.02 -10.46 -3.55
N LEU A 419 3.18 -11.13 -4.34
CA LEU A 419 2.86 -12.53 -4.12
C LEU A 419 4.12 -13.38 -4.26
N GLY A 420 4.41 -14.17 -3.22
CA GLY A 420 5.49 -15.15 -3.24
C GLY A 420 5.19 -16.33 -4.17
N ALA A 421 6.16 -17.23 -4.29
CA ALA A 421 5.91 -18.50 -4.97
C ALA A 421 4.84 -19.30 -4.20
N PRO A 422 3.94 -20.03 -4.90
CA PRO A 422 2.98 -20.89 -4.24
C PRO A 422 3.71 -21.95 -3.40
N ALA A 423 3.16 -22.23 -2.22
CA ALA A 423 3.61 -23.35 -1.42
C ALA A 423 3.09 -24.67 -2.00
N SER A 424 3.64 -25.78 -1.53
CA SER A 424 3.11 -27.11 -1.83
C SER A 424 1.65 -27.22 -1.39
N GLY A 425 0.78 -27.79 -2.25
CA GLY A 425 -0.66 -27.94 -1.99
C GLY A 425 -1.52 -26.79 -2.52
N TYR A 426 -0.97 -25.93 -3.39
CA TYR A 426 -1.73 -24.92 -4.13
C TYR A 426 -1.70 -25.21 -5.64
N GLY A 427 -2.87 -25.18 -6.27
CA GLY A 427 -3.05 -25.26 -7.72
C GLY A 427 -3.40 -23.90 -8.30
N TRP A 428 -3.00 -23.66 -9.55
CA TRP A 428 -3.44 -22.48 -10.29
C TRP A 428 -4.83 -22.74 -10.90
N ASP A 429 -5.80 -21.90 -10.56
CA ASP A 429 -7.12 -21.89 -11.19
C ASP A 429 -7.11 -20.93 -12.38
N GLU A 430 -7.04 -21.48 -13.59
CA GLU A 430 -7.01 -20.68 -14.82
C GLU A 430 -8.30 -19.88 -15.06
N ALA A 431 -9.44 -20.37 -14.58
CA ALA A 431 -10.72 -19.70 -14.81
C ALA A 431 -10.87 -18.46 -13.92
N ALA A 432 -10.39 -18.55 -12.68
CA ALA A 432 -10.44 -17.46 -11.72
C ALA A 432 -9.18 -16.57 -11.72
N GLY A 433 -8.06 -17.04 -12.30
CA GLY A 433 -6.80 -16.31 -12.30
C GLY A 433 -6.14 -16.20 -10.92
N VAL A 434 -6.32 -17.23 -10.08
CA VAL A 434 -5.86 -17.22 -8.67
C VAL A 434 -5.15 -18.52 -8.31
N TRP A 435 -4.29 -18.47 -7.29
CA TRP A 435 -3.83 -19.67 -6.61
C TRP A 435 -4.89 -20.14 -5.64
N ARG A 436 -5.14 -21.44 -5.58
CA ARG A 436 -6.15 -22.06 -4.73
C ARG A 436 -5.58 -23.27 -4.00
N SER A 437 -5.89 -23.42 -2.72
CA SER A 437 -5.47 -24.58 -1.94
C SER A 437 -6.19 -25.85 -2.42
N GLU A 438 -5.48 -26.97 -2.44
CA GLU A 438 -6.01 -28.26 -2.86
C GLU A 438 -6.83 -28.90 -1.73
N GLN A 439 -8.16 -28.79 -1.81
CA GLN A 439 -9.15 -29.50 -0.97
C GLN A 439 -9.06 -29.26 0.55
N THR A 440 -8.47 -28.15 1.02
CA THR A 440 -8.33 -27.85 2.45
C THR A 440 -9.57 -27.18 3.06
N VAL A 441 -9.67 -27.25 4.40
CA VAL A 441 -10.62 -26.42 5.17
C VAL A 441 -9.83 -25.56 6.18
N PRO A 442 -9.94 -24.21 6.10
CA PRO A 442 -10.66 -23.45 5.07
C PRO A 442 -10.05 -23.61 3.67
N THR A 443 -10.86 -23.35 2.66
CA THR A 443 -10.35 -23.13 1.30
C THR A 443 -9.65 -21.77 1.28
N THR A 444 -8.42 -21.76 0.79
CA THR A 444 -7.61 -20.54 0.68
C THR A 444 -7.37 -20.22 -0.77
N LEU A 445 -7.57 -18.96 -1.16
CA LEU A 445 -7.24 -18.43 -2.48
C LEU A 445 -6.36 -17.20 -2.34
N ALA A 446 -5.44 -16.97 -3.27
CA ALA A 446 -4.70 -15.71 -3.31
C ALA A 446 -4.14 -15.36 -4.68
N TRP A 447 -4.02 -14.05 -4.92
CA TRP A 447 -3.52 -13.49 -6.17
C TRP A 447 -2.92 -12.10 -5.96
N GLN A 448 -2.14 -11.67 -6.94
CA GLN A 448 -1.61 -10.31 -7.02
C GLN A 448 -2.65 -9.40 -7.70
N SER A 449 -2.91 -8.23 -7.11
CA SER A 449 -3.71 -7.16 -7.70
C SER A 449 -2.99 -5.83 -7.53
N GLY A 450 -2.40 -5.32 -8.61
CA GLY A 450 -1.60 -4.09 -8.58
C GLY A 450 -0.39 -4.22 -7.63
N GLU A 451 -0.34 -3.39 -6.59
CA GLU A 451 0.73 -3.39 -5.56
C GLU A 451 0.35 -4.20 -4.30
N ARG A 452 -0.75 -4.96 -4.37
CA ARG A 452 -1.37 -5.62 -3.22
C ARG A 452 -1.57 -7.10 -3.49
N VAL A 453 -1.53 -7.87 -2.42
CA VAL A 453 -1.87 -9.28 -2.39
C VAL A 453 -3.18 -9.44 -1.65
N LEU A 454 -4.11 -10.13 -2.29
CA LEU A 454 -5.38 -10.53 -1.70
C LEU A 454 -5.28 -12.01 -1.35
N THR A 455 -5.63 -12.33 -0.11
CA THR A 455 -5.79 -13.70 0.38
C THR A 455 -7.21 -13.87 0.89
N VAL A 456 -7.93 -14.86 0.38
CA VAL A 456 -9.29 -15.19 0.76
C VAL A 456 -9.30 -16.54 1.46
N SER A 457 -9.80 -16.60 2.69
CA SER A 457 -9.97 -17.84 3.46
C SER A 457 -11.45 -18.06 3.76
N THR A 458 -11.99 -19.22 3.40
CA THR A 458 -13.44 -19.45 3.48
C THR A 458 -13.87 -20.91 3.62
N ASP A 459 -15.02 -21.12 4.25
CA ASP A 459 -15.79 -22.36 4.23
C ASP A 459 -17.01 -22.31 3.28
N ALA A 460 -17.17 -21.23 2.52
CA ALA A 460 -18.29 -21.05 1.60
C ALA A 460 -18.25 -22.05 0.41
N PRO A 461 -19.41 -22.35 -0.20
CA PRO A 461 -19.48 -23.18 -1.41
C PRO A 461 -18.85 -22.50 -2.62
N ASP A 462 -18.47 -23.29 -3.63
CA ASP A 462 -17.67 -22.85 -4.77
C ASP A 462 -18.34 -21.74 -5.60
N ASP A 463 -19.67 -21.70 -5.65
CA ASP A 463 -20.42 -20.66 -6.35
C ASP A 463 -20.34 -19.29 -5.64
N VAL A 464 -20.31 -19.29 -4.31
CA VAL A 464 -20.09 -18.08 -3.50
C VAL A 464 -18.65 -17.60 -3.67
N VAL A 465 -17.69 -18.53 -3.61
CA VAL A 465 -16.26 -18.22 -3.81
C VAL A 465 -16.01 -17.63 -5.19
N ALA A 466 -16.55 -18.24 -6.25
CA ALA A 466 -16.38 -17.74 -7.62
C ALA A 466 -16.96 -16.33 -7.81
N ARG A 467 -18.12 -16.04 -7.20
CA ARG A 467 -18.70 -14.68 -7.22
C ARG A 467 -17.85 -13.68 -6.45
N ALA A 468 -17.41 -14.03 -5.24
CA ALA A 468 -16.56 -13.17 -4.41
C ALA A 468 -15.23 -12.84 -5.12
N VAL A 469 -14.54 -13.82 -5.69
CA VAL A 469 -13.29 -13.61 -6.42
C VAL A 469 -13.50 -12.73 -7.66
N GLY A 470 -14.65 -12.86 -8.35
CA GLY A 470 -14.98 -12.02 -9.50
C GLY A 470 -15.34 -10.57 -9.15
N GLU A 471 -15.78 -10.30 -7.92
CA GLU A 471 -16.10 -8.97 -7.41
C GLU A 471 -14.86 -8.21 -6.90
N LEU A 472 -13.81 -8.94 -6.49
CA LEU A 472 -12.55 -8.37 -6.01
C LEU A 472 -11.63 -7.90 -7.15
N PRO A 473 -10.70 -6.96 -6.90
CA PRO A 473 -9.88 -6.39 -7.96
C PRO A 473 -8.84 -7.39 -8.51
N HIS A 474 -8.65 -7.37 -9.84
CA HIS A 474 -7.64 -8.14 -10.59
C HIS A 474 -6.73 -7.21 -11.42
N GLU A 475 -6.23 -6.13 -10.82
CA GLU A 475 -5.34 -5.21 -11.51
C GLU A 475 -4.02 -5.90 -11.89
N ALA A 476 -3.56 -5.67 -13.13
CA ALA A 476 -2.27 -6.19 -13.56
C ALA A 476 -1.16 -5.72 -12.59
N PRO A 477 -0.20 -6.60 -12.23
CA PRO A 477 0.89 -6.23 -11.34
C PRO A 477 1.62 -4.99 -11.86
N ARG A 478 1.75 -3.97 -11.01
CA ARG A 478 2.52 -2.77 -11.38
C ARG A 478 3.98 -3.01 -11.04
N GLU A 479 4.86 -2.97 -12.03
CA GLU A 479 6.29 -2.95 -11.77
C GLU A 479 6.62 -1.72 -10.91
N ARG A 480 7.24 -1.93 -9.74
CA ARG A 480 7.70 -0.83 -8.89
C ARG A 480 8.68 0.03 -9.67
N SER A 481 8.27 1.26 -9.98
CA SER A 481 9.15 2.21 -10.65
C SER A 481 10.36 2.56 -9.79
N ALA A 482 11.50 2.84 -10.41
CA ALA A 482 12.70 3.29 -9.69
C ALA A 482 12.43 4.54 -8.83
N LEU A 483 11.50 5.39 -9.25
CA LEU A 483 11.14 6.62 -8.56
C LEU A 483 10.28 6.38 -7.31
N SER A 484 9.32 5.45 -7.36
CA SER A 484 8.51 5.09 -6.20
C SER A 484 9.36 4.49 -5.08
N ARG A 485 10.34 3.65 -5.44
CA ARG A 485 11.33 3.12 -4.49
C ARG A 485 12.14 4.21 -3.80
N VAL A 486 12.66 5.19 -4.55
CA VAL A 486 13.41 6.33 -3.97
C VAL A 486 12.53 7.14 -3.02
N LEU A 487 11.26 7.39 -3.38
CA LEU A 487 10.34 8.17 -2.57
C LEU A 487 10.00 7.47 -1.23
N GLU A 488 9.79 6.16 -1.26
CA GLU A 488 9.52 5.33 -0.09
C GLU A 488 10.67 5.40 0.93
N GLY A 489 11.93 5.30 0.46
CA GLY A 489 13.08 5.41 1.35
C GLY A 489 13.18 6.78 2.03
N TRP A 490 12.81 7.85 1.34
CA TRP A 490 12.75 9.19 1.96
C TRP A 490 11.65 9.30 3.02
N GLN A 491 10.47 8.72 2.79
CA GLN A 491 9.40 8.69 3.78
C GLN A 491 9.83 7.99 5.07
N ARG A 492 10.56 6.87 4.98
CA ARG A 492 11.10 6.17 6.16
C ARG A 492 12.14 6.98 6.91
N VAL A 493 13.05 7.64 6.19
CA VAL A 493 14.05 8.53 6.81
C VAL A 493 13.35 9.64 7.59
N ILE A 494 12.34 10.27 7.00
CA ILE A 494 11.54 11.32 7.64
C ILE A 494 10.81 10.78 8.88
N ALA A 495 10.13 9.63 8.78
CA ALA A 495 9.42 9.02 9.90
C ALA A 495 10.35 8.67 11.07
N THR A 496 11.55 8.13 10.78
CA THR A 496 12.55 7.78 11.80
C THR A 496 13.13 9.02 12.48
N VAL A 497 13.32 10.11 11.73
CA VAL A 497 13.82 11.38 12.27
C VAL A 497 12.76 12.10 13.11
N LEU A 498 11.47 11.99 12.76
CA LEU A 498 10.36 12.60 13.51
C LEU A 498 10.00 11.84 14.80
N GLN A 499 10.40 10.58 14.93
CA GLN A 499 10.20 9.76 16.14
C GLN A 499 11.35 9.88 17.17
N ARG A 500 12.41 10.62 16.85
CA ARG A 500 13.49 11.00 17.79
C ARG A 500 13.33 12.44 18.20
#